data_AF-A0A9X0XDK8-F1
#
_entry.id   AF-A0A9X0XDK8-F1
#
_cell.length_a   1.000
_cell.length_b   1.000
_cell.length_c   1.000
_cell.angle_alpha   90.00
_cell.angle_beta   90.00
_cell.angle_gamma   90.00
#
_symmetry.space_group_name_H-M   'P 1'
#
loop_
_entity.id
_entity.type
_entity.pdbx_description
1 polymer ?
#
loop_
_entity_poly.entity_id
_entity_poly.type
_entity_poly.pdbx_seq_one_letter_code
_entity_poly.pdbx_strand_id
1 'polypeptide(L)'
;MSGSARAKSKTLTAWIAFLGGVLGLHRFYLRGWRDPIGWLHWPPALLGAWGLWRMDHYGQDDRLAWLLIPLFGLALVAGAAAALHAGLMPDARWDARHRPDGPASTSGWPVVFAVIGALMVGATVLMATIAFSAQRFFEYQTEPVPQAQSAP
;
A
#
# COMPACT_ATOMS: atom_id res chain seq x y z
N MET A 1 -0.99 37.48 -14.42
CA MET A 1 -1.91 36.67 -13.59
C MET A 1 -1.15 35.43 -13.14
N SER A 2 -0.44 35.51 -12.02
CA SER A 2 0.25 34.36 -11.43
C SER A 2 -0.80 33.36 -10.97
N GLY A 3 -0.85 32.20 -11.63
CA GLY A 3 -1.78 31.14 -11.26
C GLY A 3 -1.58 30.77 -9.80
N SER A 4 -2.64 30.87 -9.00
CA SER A 4 -2.66 30.40 -7.62
C SER A 4 -2.23 28.94 -7.61
N ALA A 5 -0.98 28.65 -7.22
CA ALA A 5 -0.56 27.29 -6.94
C ALA A 5 -1.48 26.77 -5.83
N ARG A 6 -2.45 25.92 -6.20
CA ARG A 6 -3.50 25.45 -5.30
C ARG A 6 -2.85 24.84 -4.06
N ALA A 7 -2.99 25.49 -2.91
CA ALA A 7 -2.33 25.08 -1.69
C ALA A 7 -2.75 23.63 -1.35
N LYS A 8 -1.77 22.74 -1.21
CA LYS A 8 -2.02 21.30 -1.03
C LYS A 8 -2.41 21.01 0.42
N SER A 9 -3.48 20.25 0.60
CA SER A 9 -4.02 19.91 1.93
C SER A 9 -3.40 18.62 2.46
N LYS A 10 -2.92 18.67 3.70
CA LYS A 10 -2.41 17.51 4.43
C LYS A 10 -3.50 16.47 4.65
N THR A 11 -4.69 16.91 5.08
CA THR A 11 -5.87 16.06 5.27
C THR A 11 -6.23 15.31 4.02
N LEU A 12 -6.31 16.02 2.89
CA LEU A 12 -6.65 15.38 1.61
C LEU A 12 -5.57 14.39 1.20
N THR A 13 -4.30 14.72 1.41
CA THR A 13 -3.18 13.81 1.12
C THR A 13 -3.28 12.53 1.96
N ALA A 14 -3.58 12.64 3.26
CA ALA A 14 -3.72 11.47 4.14
C ALA A 14 -4.89 10.56 3.70
N TRP A 15 -6.05 11.14 3.36
CA TRP A 15 -7.18 10.37 2.85
C TRP A 15 -6.93 9.73 1.48
N ILE A 16 -6.30 10.46 0.56
CA ILE A 16 -5.91 9.91 -0.75
C ILE A 16 -4.88 8.79 -0.56
N ALA A 17 -3.94 8.94 0.37
CA ALA A 17 -2.97 7.89 0.68
C ALA A 17 -3.64 6.67 1.32
N PHE A 18 -4.62 6.88 2.19
CA PHE A 18 -5.34 5.78 2.82
C PHE A 18 -6.20 5.00 1.81
N LEU A 19 -7.04 5.69 1.03
CA LEU A 19 -7.98 5.06 0.10
C LEU A 19 -7.34 4.64 -1.23
N GLY A 20 -6.32 5.38 -1.68
CA GLY A 20 -5.69 5.23 -2.99
C GLY A 20 -4.19 5.00 -2.95
N GLY A 21 -3.62 4.71 -1.78
CA GLY A 21 -2.18 4.52 -1.60
C GLY A 21 -1.64 3.32 -2.36
N VAL A 22 -2.45 2.27 -2.53
CA VAL A 22 -2.13 1.09 -3.34
C VAL A 22 -1.75 1.48 -4.77
N LEU A 23 -2.40 2.51 -5.31
CA LEU A 23 -2.17 3.03 -6.67
C LEU A 23 -1.23 4.24 -6.69
N GLY A 24 -0.67 4.64 -5.55
CA GLY A 24 0.22 5.80 -5.45
C GLY A 24 -0.47 7.16 -5.63
N LEU A 25 -1.81 7.24 -5.52
CA LEU A 25 -2.56 8.48 -5.81
C LEU A 25 -2.09 9.70 -5.01
N HIS A 26 -1.64 9.49 -3.78
CA HIS A 26 -1.11 10.55 -2.93
C HIS A 26 0.12 11.22 -3.51
N ARG A 27 0.96 10.46 -4.24
CA ARG A 27 2.15 11.00 -4.90
C ARG A 27 1.79 11.82 -6.12
N PHE A 28 0.83 11.37 -6.91
CA PHE A 28 0.32 12.16 -8.04
C PHE A 28 -0.32 13.46 -7.58
N TYR A 29 -1.01 13.46 -6.44
CA TYR A 29 -1.51 14.69 -5.82
C TYR A 29 -0.37 15.66 -5.44
N LEU A 30 0.74 15.16 -4.89
CA LEU A 30 1.84 15.99 -4.41
C LEU A 30 2.87 16.39 -5.47
N ARG A 31 3.18 15.52 -6.43
CA ARG A 31 4.27 15.70 -7.39
C ARG A 31 3.79 15.75 -8.85
N GLY A 32 2.49 15.53 -9.07
CA GLY A 32 1.91 15.46 -10.40
C GLY A 32 2.18 14.13 -11.10
N TRP A 33 1.67 14.00 -12.33
CA TRP A 33 1.68 12.77 -13.12
C TRP A 33 3.09 12.29 -13.56
N ARG A 34 4.10 13.17 -13.45
CA ARG A 34 5.50 12.90 -13.85
C ARG A 34 6.32 12.22 -12.76
N ASP A 35 5.72 11.80 -11.63
CA ASP A 35 6.45 11.12 -10.55
C ASP A 35 6.66 9.63 -10.84
N PRO A 36 7.88 9.18 -11.19
CA PRO A 36 8.14 7.78 -11.55
C PRO A 36 7.88 6.81 -10.39
N ILE A 37 7.98 7.27 -9.14
CA ILE A 37 7.70 6.41 -7.99
C ILE A 37 6.19 6.26 -7.77
N GLY A 38 5.37 7.23 -8.17
CA GLY A 38 3.91 7.05 -8.22
C GLY A 38 3.53 5.89 -9.13
N TRP A 39 4.20 5.78 -10.29
CA TRP A 39 4.04 4.68 -11.23
C TRP A 39 4.50 3.33 -10.67
N LEU A 40 5.53 3.31 -9.81
CA LEU A 40 6.02 2.08 -9.19
C LEU A 40 4.98 1.38 -8.30
N HIS A 41 3.95 2.08 -7.84
CA HIS A 41 2.87 1.47 -7.07
C HIS A 41 1.95 0.58 -7.93
N TRP A 42 1.82 0.85 -9.23
CA TRP A 42 0.89 0.15 -10.10
C TRP A 42 1.27 -1.31 -10.38
N PRO A 43 2.54 -1.65 -10.75
CA PRO A 43 2.89 -3.03 -11.02
C PRO A 43 2.65 -3.97 -9.83
N PRO A 44 3.09 -3.68 -8.58
CA PRO A 44 2.80 -4.53 -7.43
C PRO A 44 1.30 -4.65 -7.14
N ALA A 45 0.54 -3.56 -7.27
CA ALA A 45 -0.90 -3.57 -7.05
C ALA A 45 -1.64 -4.43 -8.08
N LEU A 46 -1.32 -4.28 -9.38
CA LEU A 46 -1.95 -5.00 -10.47
C LEU A 46 -1.56 -6.48 -10.47
N LEU A 47 -0.27 -6.78 -10.30
CA LEU A 47 0.22 -8.15 -10.18
C LEU A 47 -0.40 -8.83 -8.96
N GLY A 48 -0.49 -8.11 -7.84
CA GLY A 48 -1.12 -8.61 -6.63
C GLY A 48 -2.61 -8.89 -6.78
N ALA A 49 -3.37 -7.98 -7.41
CA ALA A 49 -4.78 -8.19 -7.72
C ALA A 49 -4.99 -9.36 -8.69
N TRP A 50 -4.09 -9.52 -9.67
CA TRP A 50 -4.10 -10.69 -10.55
C TRP A 50 -3.82 -11.98 -9.78
N GLY A 51 -2.99 -11.94 -8.74
CA GLY A 51 -2.78 -13.06 -7.81
C GLY A 51 -4.06 -13.48 -7.08
N LEU A 52 -4.85 -12.51 -6.59
CA LEU A 52 -6.15 -12.80 -5.96
C LEU A 52 -7.13 -13.42 -6.96
N TRP A 53 -7.21 -12.88 -8.17
CA TRP A 53 -8.04 -13.45 -9.23
C TRP A 53 -7.62 -14.88 -9.59
N ARG A 54 -6.31 -15.14 -9.68
CA ARG A 54 -5.76 -16.48 -9.93
C ARG A 54 -6.12 -17.47 -8.83
N MET A 55 -6.00 -17.07 -7.56
CA MET A 55 -6.36 -17.90 -6.42
C MET A 55 -7.84 -18.28 -6.44
N ASP A 56 -8.71 -17.35 -6.84
CA ASP A 56 -10.14 -17.58 -6.98
C ASP A 56 -10.47 -18.56 -8.13
N HIS A 57 -9.76 -18.49 -9.25
CA HIS A 57 -10.05 -19.26 -10.46
C HIS A 57 -9.33 -20.61 -10.54
N TYR A 58 -8.06 -20.68 -10.12
CA TYR A 58 -7.22 -21.88 -10.19
C TYR A 58 -7.07 -22.57 -8.84
N GLY A 59 -7.62 -21.97 -7.78
CA GLY A 59 -7.61 -22.52 -6.44
C GLY A 59 -6.28 -22.32 -5.71
N GLN A 60 -6.21 -23.00 -4.57
CA GLN A 60 -5.18 -22.83 -3.56
C GLN A 60 -3.81 -23.37 -3.95
N ASP A 61 -3.72 -24.26 -4.94
CA ASP A 61 -2.49 -24.95 -5.35
C ASP A 61 -1.62 -24.12 -6.31
N ASP A 62 -2.10 -22.93 -6.67
CA ASP A 62 -1.42 -22.05 -7.58
C ASP A 62 -0.21 -21.34 -6.94
N ARG A 63 0.97 -21.87 -7.21
CA ARG A 63 2.27 -21.35 -6.75
C ARG A 63 2.51 -19.89 -7.13
N LEU A 64 1.98 -19.40 -8.25
CA LEU A 64 2.17 -17.99 -8.61
C LEU A 64 1.29 -17.09 -7.75
N ALA A 65 0.07 -17.51 -7.44
CA ALA A 65 -0.81 -16.79 -6.53
C ALA A 65 -0.18 -16.65 -5.13
N TRP A 66 0.59 -17.65 -4.68
CA TRP A 66 1.31 -17.59 -3.41
C TRP A 66 2.33 -16.45 -3.31
N LEU A 67 2.95 -16.05 -4.43
CA LEU A 67 3.88 -14.91 -4.46
C LEU A 67 3.15 -13.57 -4.64
N LEU A 68 2.10 -13.58 -5.45
CA LEU A 68 1.36 -12.36 -5.81
C LEU A 68 0.48 -11.84 -4.68
N ILE A 69 -0.15 -12.72 -3.88
CA ILE A 69 -1.00 -12.30 -2.77
C ILE A 69 -0.21 -11.53 -1.69
N PRO A 70 0.96 -12.01 -1.21
CA PRO A 70 1.79 -11.24 -0.30
C PRO A 70 2.28 -9.93 -0.90
N LEU A 71 2.61 -9.92 -2.20
CA LEU A 71 2.98 -8.69 -2.90
C LEU A 71 1.84 -7.66 -2.89
N PHE A 72 0.59 -8.11 -3.06
CA PHE A 72 -0.59 -7.25 -2.92
C PHE A 72 -0.72 -6.69 -1.50
N GLY A 73 -0.55 -7.55 -0.50
CA GLY A 73 -0.56 -7.17 0.91
C GLY A 73 0.49 -6.10 1.23
N LEU A 74 1.71 -6.24 0.71
CA LEU A 74 2.75 -5.22 0.84
C LEU A 74 2.39 -3.90 0.14
N ALA A 75 1.73 -3.94 -1.02
CA ALA A 75 1.26 -2.73 -1.70
C ALA A 75 0.20 -1.96 -0.88
N LEU A 76 -0.73 -2.69 -0.25
CA LEU A 76 -1.71 -2.14 0.71
C LEU A 76 -1.03 -1.52 1.93
N VAL A 77 -0.07 -2.23 2.53
CA VAL A 77 0.70 -1.72 3.67
C VAL A 77 1.48 -0.46 3.29
N ALA A 78 2.09 -0.42 2.10
CA ALA A 78 2.79 0.77 1.61
C ALA A 78 1.85 1.99 1.48
N GLY A 79 0.61 1.78 1.03
CA GLY A 79 -0.42 2.81 0.99
C GLY A 79 -0.80 3.33 2.39
N ALA A 80 -1.06 2.41 3.33
CA ALA A 80 -1.34 2.75 4.71
C ALA A 80 -0.17 3.50 5.37
N ALA A 81 1.07 3.05 5.17
CA ALA A 81 2.27 3.72 5.66
C ALA A 81 2.43 5.13 5.08
N ALA A 82 2.08 5.35 3.80
CA ALA A 82 2.07 6.68 3.21
C ALA A 82 1.02 7.60 3.85
N ALA A 83 -0.15 7.07 4.22
CA ALA A 83 -1.18 7.82 4.95
C ALA A 83 -0.71 8.21 6.35
N LEU A 84 -0.05 7.28 7.07
CA LEU A 84 0.57 7.56 8.37
C LEU A 84 1.66 8.62 8.25
N HIS A 85 2.54 8.50 7.25
CA HIS A 85 3.60 9.48 7.01
C HIS A 85 3.01 10.86 6.72
N ALA A 86 1.97 10.97 5.89
CA ALA A 86 1.31 12.24 5.60
C ALA A 86 0.57 12.80 6.81
N GLY A 87 -0.14 11.96 7.56
CA GLY A 87 -0.97 12.38 8.70
C GLY A 87 -0.17 12.75 9.95
N LEU A 88 0.92 12.02 10.23
CA LEU A 88 1.79 12.24 11.40
C LEU A 88 2.89 13.28 11.16
N MET A 89 3.09 13.72 9.91
CA MET A 89 4.03 14.81 9.60
C MET A 89 3.69 16.05 10.44
N PRO A 90 4.64 16.70 11.16
CA PRO A 90 4.35 17.96 11.83
C PRO A 90 3.90 19.04 10.85
N ASP A 91 2.93 19.88 11.24
CA ASP A 91 2.31 20.88 10.36
C ASP A 91 3.34 21.89 9.83
N ALA A 92 4.25 22.37 10.69
CA ALA A 92 5.35 23.25 10.27
C ALA A 92 6.25 22.61 9.20
N ARG A 93 6.50 21.30 9.28
CA ARG A 93 7.29 20.57 8.29
C ARG A 93 6.51 20.32 6.99
N TRP A 94 5.19 20.18 7.09
CA TRP A 94 4.31 20.12 5.92
C TRP A 94 4.31 21.46 5.18
N ASP A 95 4.15 22.57 5.91
CA ASP A 95 4.06 23.91 5.35
C ASP A 95 5.37 24.32 4.67
N ALA A 96 6.51 24.09 5.32
CA ALA A 96 7.83 24.35 4.73
C ALA A 96 8.05 23.63 3.38
N ARG A 97 7.38 22.49 3.15
CA ARG A 97 7.55 21.67 1.93
C ARG A 97 6.53 21.97 0.85
N HIS A 98 5.27 22.21 1.23
CA HIS A 98 4.15 22.25 0.27
C HIS A 98 3.40 23.59 0.28
N ARG A 99 3.69 24.48 1.23
CA ARG A 99 3.05 25.79 1.41
C ARG A 99 4.05 26.86 1.92
N PRO A 100 5.20 27.07 1.26
CA PRO A 100 6.22 28.01 1.77
C PRO A 100 5.70 29.45 1.91
N ASP A 101 4.78 29.87 1.02
CA ASP A 101 4.22 31.22 1.00
C ASP A 101 2.74 31.28 1.46
N GLY A 102 2.24 30.21 2.08
CA GLY A 102 0.83 30.08 2.49
C GLY A 102 0.61 30.26 3.99
N PRO A 103 -0.63 30.52 4.44
CA PRO A 103 -0.94 30.55 5.87
C PRO A 103 -0.68 29.18 6.50
N ALA A 104 -0.28 29.19 7.78
CA ALA A 104 0.04 27.99 8.55
C ALA A 104 -1.12 26.98 8.49
N SER A 105 -0.79 25.71 8.25
CA SER A 105 -1.73 24.62 8.30
C SER A 105 -2.03 24.23 9.74
N THR A 106 -3.27 23.82 9.98
CA THR A 106 -3.67 23.22 11.26
C THR A 106 -4.30 21.87 10.94
N SER A 107 -3.67 20.80 11.40
CA SER A 107 -4.25 19.46 11.34
C SER A 107 -5.50 19.39 12.20
N GLY A 108 -6.61 18.97 11.57
CA GLY A 108 -7.87 18.73 12.26
C GLY A 108 -8.13 17.24 12.49
N TRP A 109 -9.20 16.96 13.23
CA TRP A 109 -9.74 15.61 13.47
C TRP A 109 -9.83 14.70 12.23
N PRO A 110 -10.19 15.17 11.02
CA PRO A 110 -10.22 14.30 9.84
C PRO A 110 -8.88 13.64 9.49
N VAL A 111 -7.74 14.27 9.82
CA VAL A 111 -6.41 13.65 9.67
C VAL A 111 -6.25 12.50 10.64
N VAL A 112 -6.70 12.69 11.89
CA VAL A 112 -6.63 11.69 12.96
C VAL A 112 -7.43 10.45 12.56
N PHE A 113 -8.64 10.60 12.04
CA PHE A 113 -9.44 9.47 11.55
C PHE A 113 -8.76 8.71 10.40
N ALA A 114 -8.13 9.43 9.46
CA ALA A 114 -7.36 8.79 8.40
C ALA A 114 -6.17 7.99 8.95
N VAL A 115 -5.46 8.53 9.96
CA VAL A 115 -4.33 7.87 10.62
C VAL A 115 -4.80 6.61 11.37
N ILE A 116 -5.90 6.69 12.13
CA ILE A 116 -6.48 5.54 12.84
C ILE A 116 -6.87 4.46 11.84
N GLY A 117 -7.62 4.81 10.79
CA GLY A 117 -8.04 3.87 9.75
C GLY A 117 -6.86 3.23 9.04
N ALA A 118 -5.85 4.02 8.67
CA ALA A 118 -4.63 3.53 8.04
C ALA A 118 -3.86 2.57 8.96
N LEU A 119 -3.76 2.88 10.25
CA LEU A 119 -3.07 2.01 11.21
C LEU A 119 -3.81 0.68 11.38
N MET A 120 -5.13 0.73 11.58
CA MET A 120 -5.95 -0.48 11.75
C MET A 120 -5.86 -1.39 10.51
N VAL A 121 -6.17 -0.86 9.33
CA VAL A 121 -6.15 -1.63 8.09
C VAL A 121 -4.72 -2.09 7.75
N GLY A 122 -3.73 -1.20 7.87
CA GLY A 122 -2.34 -1.51 7.57
C GLY A 122 -1.79 -2.62 8.46
N ALA A 123 -2.05 -2.56 9.77
CA ALA A 123 -1.61 -3.60 10.71
C ALA A 123 -2.30 -4.94 10.45
N THR A 124 -3.62 -4.94 10.21
CA THR A 124 -4.37 -6.16 9.88
C THR A 124 -3.85 -6.80 8.60
N VAL A 125 -3.67 -6.02 7.53
CA VAL A 125 -3.15 -6.53 6.25
C VAL A 125 -1.73 -7.05 6.41
N LEU A 126 -0.86 -6.33 7.13
CA LEU A 126 0.51 -6.76 7.38
C LEU A 126 0.54 -8.11 8.12
N MET A 127 -0.24 -8.24 9.19
CA MET A 127 -0.33 -9.47 9.97
C MET A 127 -0.88 -10.62 9.11
N ALA A 128 -1.96 -10.40 8.37
CA ALA A 128 -2.55 -11.40 7.48
C ALA A 128 -1.56 -11.85 6.39
N THR A 129 -0.81 -10.91 5.81
CA THR A 129 0.21 -11.18 4.80
C THR A 129 1.31 -12.08 5.36
N ILE A 130 1.81 -11.77 6.55
CA ILE A 130 2.85 -12.57 7.22
C ILE A 130 2.31 -13.96 7.57
N ALA A 131 1.12 -14.04 8.17
CA ALA A 131 0.50 -15.31 8.55
C ALA A 131 0.27 -16.22 7.34
N PHE A 132 -0.31 -15.68 6.26
CA PHE A 132 -0.52 -16.42 5.00
C PHE A 132 0.80 -16.92 4.40
N SER A 133 1.81 -16.05 4.35
CA SER A 133 3.13 -16.42 3.81
C SER A 133 3.79 -17.53 4.63
N ALA A 134 3.70 -17.45 5.96
CA ALA A 134 4.24 -18.47 6.85
C ALA A 134 3.50 -19.81 6.68
N GLN A 135 2.17 -19.80 6.64
CA GLN A 135 1.38 -21.00 6.40
C GLN A 135 1.79 -21.70 5.10
N ARG A 136 1.87 -20.95 3.99
CA ARG A 136 2.28 -21.50 2.69
C ARG A 136 3.71 -21.99 2.66
N PHE A 137 4.62 -21.29 3.32
CA PHE A 137 6.01 -21.73 3.43
C PHE A 137 6.10 -23.10 4.12
N PHE A 138 5.34 -23.34 5.19
CA PHE A 138 5.36 -24.63 5.87
C PHE A 138 4.64 -25.74 5.09
N GLU A 139 3.51 -25.45 4.43
CA GLU A 139 2.81 -26.43 3.58
C GLU A 139 3.73 -26.96 2.47
N TYR A 140 4.47 -26.06 1.80
CA TYR A 140 5.43 -26.44 0.75
C TYR A 140 6.56 -27.36 1.26
N GLN A 141 7.01 -27.19 2.50
CA GLN A 141 8.07 -28.02 3.09
C GLN A 141 7.57 -29.43 3.45
N THR A 142 6.25 -29.61 3.63
CA THR A 142 5.64 -30.88 4.04
C THR A 142 5.17 -31.74 2.87
N GLU A 143 5.22 -31.24 1.62
CA GLU A 143 4.88 -32.02 0.43
C GLU A 143 5.86 -33.21 0.28
N PRO A 144 5.36 -34.46 0.21
CA PRO A 144 6.22 -35.62 0.01
C PRO A 144 6.95 -35.50 -1.33
N VAL A 145 8.29 -35.60 -1.30
CA VAL A 145 9.07 -35.80 -2.53
C VAL A 145 8.57 -37.09 -3.16
N PRO A 146 8.09 -37.07 -4.42
CA PRO A 146 7.66 -38.29 -5.10
C PRO A 146 8.82 -39.28 -5.04
N GLN A 147 8.65 -40.35 -4.26
CA GLN A 147 9.58 -41.47 -4.28
C GLN A 147 9.53 -41.99 -5.71
N ALA A 148 10.58 -41.71 -6.47
CA ALA A 148 10.81 -42.34 -7.75
C ALA A 148 10.61 -43.84 -7.50
N GLN A 149 9.62 -44.40 -8.17
CA GLN A 149 9.24 -45.80 -8.09
C GLN A 149 10.48 -46.63 -8.42
N SER A 150 11.30 -46.96 -7.42
CA SER A 150 12.21 -48.09 -7.48
C SER A 150 11.32 -49.30 -7.28
N ALA A 151 10.69 -49.69 -8.39
CA ALA A 151 10.02 -50.96 -8.56
C ALA A 151 10.96 -52.10 -8.12
N PRO A 152 10.39 -53.18 -7.56
CA PRO A 152 11.12 -54.26 -6.88
C PRO A 152 12.09 -55.03 -7.79
#